data_AF-A0A7S0RL03-F1
#
_entry.id   AF-A0A7S0RL03-F1
#
_cell.length_a   1.000
_cell.length_b   1.000
_cell.length_c   1.000
_cell.angle_alpha   90.00
_cell.angle_beta   90.00
_cell.angle_gamma   90.00
#
_symmetry.space_group_name_H-M   'P 1'
#
loop_
_entity.id
_entity.type
_entity.pdbx_description
1 polymer ?
#
loop_
_entity_poly.entity_id
_entity_poly.type
_entity_poly.pdbx_seq_one_letter_code
_entity_poly.pdbx_strand_id
1 'polypeptide(L)'
;MSFGKPSKKGNGVDQLGLSKETASLLNDVMLKRGLSLRSQQDVANSLKQGDSSWVDRVSTGVAAFSAPTSKTKPPVKVPKVGRGVGMLPPAMPPASFSGKRMVAQMAPNERERAPAMAPGPNRDALKDACAAVVELGAQGVRERGRQQAEAAAAAERAAREARPVNVREALVDQLVQEIQERSEFLDAMRAAGRGGAYEAQVRGEISERMRALAKYGVDVGAGAPEPGTRVGGGAVPPWQQA
;
A
#
# COMPACT_ATOMS: atom_id res chain seq x y z
N MET A 1 48.53 21.27 7.11
CA MET A 1 47.45 20.74 7.96
C MET A 1 46.83 19.56 7.21
N SER A 2 47.04 18.33 7.69
CA SER A 2 46.60 17.10 7.03
C SER A 2 45.31 16.62 7.68
N PHE A 3 44.21 16.57 6.92
CA PHE A 3 42.93 16.04 7.39
C PHE A 3 42.96 14.52 7.32
N GLY A 4 42.89 13.87 8.48
CA GLY A 4 42.83 12.42 8.61
C GLY A 4 41.64 11.83 7.87
N LYS A 5 41.89 10.77 7.09
CA LYS A 5 40.84 10.03 6.37
C LYS A 5 39.83 9.47 7.38
N PRO A 6 38.51 9.58 7.14
CA PRO A 6 37.50 9.01 8.01
C PRO A 6 37.65 7.48 8.06
N SER A 7 37.88 6.97 9.26
CA SER A 7 37.89 5.53 9.53
C SER A 7 36.52 4.94 9.20
N LYS A 8 36.47 4.08 8.18
CA LYS A 8 35.29 3.35 7.74
C LYS A 8 34.97 2.30 8.82
N LYS A 9 34.28 2.71 9.89
CA LYS A 9 33.72 1.78 10.87
C LYS A 9 32.71 0.90 10.11
N GLY A 10 33.08 -0.36 9.89
CA GLY A 10 32.24 -1.33 9.20
C GLY A 10 30.86 -1.41 9.86
N ASN A 11 29.82 -1.40 9.03
CA ASN A 11 28.47 -1.59 9.52
C ASN A 11 28.37 -3.01 10.09
N GLY A 12 27.71 -3.21 11.23
CA GLY A 12 27.66 -4.48 11.97
C GLY A 12 27.04 -5.68 11.21
N VAL A 13 26.67 -5.48 9.95
CA VAL A 13 26.10 -6.45 9.01
C VAL A 13 27.16 -7.41 8.48
N ASP A 14 28.43 -6.98 8.38
CA ASP A 14 29.52 -7.82 7.86
C ASP A 14 29.90 -8.99 8.79
N GLN A 15 29.42 -8.97 10.05
CA GLN A 15 29.69 -10.01 11.05
C GLN A 15 28.60 -11.09 11.13
N LEU A 16 27.62 -11.09 10.22
CA LEU A 16 26.43 -11.93 10.30
C LEU A 16 26.57 -13.33 9.69
N GLY A 17 27.76 -13.72 9.22
CA GLY A 17 27.96 -15.00 8.53
C GLY A 17 27.20 -15.14 7.20
N LEU A 18 26.58 -14.04 6.73
CA LEU A 18 25.94 -13.96 5.43
C LEU A 18 26.97 -13.91 4.31
N SER A 19 26.58 -14.34 3.11
CA SER A 19 27.38 -14.08 1.92
C SER A 19 27.53 -12.56 1.74
N LYS A 20 28.68 -12.13 1.20
CA LYS A 20 28.97 -10.70 0.96
C LYS A 20 27.91 -10.04 0.08
N GLU A 21 27.38 -10.80 -0.88
CA GLU A 21 26.32 -10.36 -1.78
C GLU A 21 25.01 -10.10 -1.03
N THR A 22 24.60 -11.02 -0.15
CA THR A 22 23.39 -10.85 0.67
C THR A 22 23.52 -9.72 1.67
N ALA A 23 24.70 -9.57 2.30
CA ALA A 23 24.98 -8.45 3.22
C ALA A 23 24.92 -7.09 2.51
N SER A 24 25.49 -7.00 1.29
CA SER A 24 25.44 -5.79 0.46
C SER A 24 24.01 -5.46 0.06
N LEU A 25 23.24 -6.44 -0.40
CA LEU A 25 21.86 -6.25 -0.85
C LEU A 25 20.96 -5.81 0.31
N LEU A 26 21.13 -6.40 1.50
CA LEU A 26 20.39 -5.99 2.69
C LEU A 26 20.72 -4.55 3.10
N ASN A 27 21.99 -4.15 3.04
CA ASN A 27 22.42 -2.79 3.34
C ASN A 27 21.83 -1.77 2.35
N ASP A 28 21.85 -2.10 1.05
CA ASP A 28 21.23 -1.27 0.00
C ASP A 28 19.73 -1.11 0.19
N VAL A 29 19.02 -2.17 0.58
CA VAL A 29 17.59 -2.12 0.88
C VAL A 29 17.33 -1.21 2.09
N MET A 30 18.12 -1.34 3.16
CA MET A 30 17.99 -0.50 4.36
C MET A 30 18.25 0.99 4.06
N LEU A 31 19.26 1.29 3.23
CA LEU A 31 19.58 2.65 2.81
C LEU A 31 18.50 3.24 1.88
N LYS A 32 18.04 2.48 0.88
CA LYS A 32 16.95 2.90 -0.02
C LYS A 32 15.66 3.21 0.72
N ARG A 33 15.40 2.51 1.82
CA ARG A 33 14.23 2.71 2.68
C ARG A 33 14.42 3.81 3.72
N GLY A 34 15.60 4.44 3.78
CA GLY A 34 15.88 5.52 4.73
C GLY A 34 15.89 5.08 6.19
N LEU A 35 16.22 3.81 6.47
CA LEU A 35 16.23 3.31 7.85
C LEU A 35 17.29 4.06 8.66
N SER A 36 16.90 4.49 9.86
CA SER A 36 17.83 5.08 10.83
C SER A 36 18.94 4.08 11.19
N LEU A 37 20.12 4.60 11.57
CA LEU A 37 21.24 3.76 12.02
C LEU A 37 20.83 2.81 13.16
N ARG A 38 19.91 3.25 14.02
CA ARG A 38 19.36 2.41 15.10
C ARG A 38 18.52 1.26 14.55
N SER A 39 17.64 1.54 13.58
CA SER A 39 16.82 0.53 12.90
C SER A 39 17.69 -0.51 12.20
N GLN A 40 18.78 -0.06 11.56
CA GLN A 40 19.75 -0.96 10.91
C GLN A 40 20.42 -1.91 11.92
N GLN A 41 20.76 -1.42 13.12
CA GLN A 41 21.29 -2.25 14.19
C GLN A 41 20.26 -3.26 14.71
N ASP A 42 19.00 -2.84 14.83
CA ASP A 42 17.92 -3.72 15.31
C ASP A 42 17.60 -4.83 14.28
N VAL A 43 17.69 -4.56 12.98
CA VAL A 43 17.62 -5.59 11.91
C VAL A 43 18.80 -6.55 12.02
N ALA A 44 20.02 -6.04 12.17
CA ALA A 44 21.21 -6.88 12.32
C ALA A 44 21.13 -7.78 13.57
N ASN A 45 20.60 -7.27 14.68
CA ASN A 45 20.43 -8.04 15.91
C ASN A 45 19.37 -9.15 15.77
N SER A 46 18.24 -8.88 15.13
CA SER A 46 17.25 -9.92 14.82
C SER A 46 17.83 -11.00 13.91
N LEU A 47 18.65 -10.62 12.93
CA LEU A 47 19.35 -11.58 12.06
C LEU A 47 20.31 -12.49 12.83
N LYS A 48 21.09 -11.93 13.79
CA LYS A 48 21.97 -12.72 14.67
C LYS A 48 21.19 -13.70 15.55
N GLN A 49 19.98 -13.32 15.96
CA GLN A 49 19.11 -14.14 16.79
C GLN A 49 18.30 -15.16 16.00
N GLY A 50 18.32 -15.10 14.66
CA GLY A 50 17.48 -15.94 13.80
C GLY A 50 15.98 -15.61 13.88
N ASP A 51 15.62 -14.41 14.35
CA ASP A 51 14.23 -13.98 14.53
C ASP A 51 13.69 -13.37 13.24
N SER A 52 12.60 -13.92 12.70
CA SER A 52 11.93 -13.44 11.48
C SER A 52 11.39 -12.01 11.55
N SER A 53 11.34 -11.40 12.75
CA SER A 53 10.92 -10.01 12.94
C SER A 53 11.78 -8.98 12.19
N TRP A 54 12.96 -9.36 11.69
CA TRP A 54 13.78 -8.50 10.84
C TRP A 54 13.08 -8.11 9.53
N VAL A 55 12.25 -9.00 8.97
CA VAL A 55 11.50 -8.75 7.72
C VAL A 55 10.47 -7.65 7.94
N ASP A 56 9.77 -7.70 9.07
CA ASP A 56 8.78 -6.68 9.44
C ASP A 56 9.44 -5.33 9.68
N ARG A 57 10.61 -5.30 10.34
CA ARG A 57 11.38 -4.07 10.60
C ARG A 57 11.90 -3.42 9.32
N VAL A 58 12.32 -4.21 8.32
CA VAL A 58 12.73 -3.70 7.00
C VAL A 58 11.53 -3.20 6.20
N SER A 59 10.38 -3.89 6.29
CA SER A 59 9.19 -3.61 5.49
C SER A 59 8.38 -2.43 6.00
N THR A 60 8.25 -2.28 7.32
CA THR A 60 7.45 -1.20 7.91
C THR A 60 8.18 0.13 7.97
N GLY A 61 9.52 0.16 7.92
CA GLY A 61 10.31 1.39 8.08
C GLY A 61 10.16 2.06 9.46
N VAL A 62 9.28 1.55 10.31
CA VAL A 62 9.05 1.99 11.68
C VAL A 62 9.88 1.09 12.57
N ALA A 63 10.93 1.64 13.16
CA ALA A 63 11.61 0.96 14.26
C ALA A 63 10.57 0.80 15.38
N ALA A 64 10.09 -0.41 15.60
CA ALA A 64 9.28 -0.71 16.77
C ALA A 64 10.13 -0.34 18.00
N PHE A 65 9.80 0.76 18.66
CA PHE A 65 10.49 1.22 19.86
C PHE A 65 10.25 0.19 20.96
N SER A 66 11.16 -0.78 21.06
CA SER A 66 11.30 -1.56 22.27
C SER A 66 12.14 -0.72 23.22
N ALA A 67 11.48 -0.08 24.18
CA ALA A 67 12.18 0.60 25.27
C ALA A 67 13.18 -0.40 25.88
N PRO A 68 14.48 -0.07 25.96
CA PRO A 68 15.44 -0.95 26.62
C PRO A 68 14.97 -1.14 28.06
N THR A 69 14.71 -2.38 28.45
CA THR A 69 14.36 -2.78 29.81
C THR A 69 15.60 -2.74 30.72
N SER A 70 16.38 -1.66 30.64
CA SER A 70 17.52 -1.47 31.52
C SER A 70 17.00 -0.98 32.87
N LYS A 71 17.02 -1.87 33.87
CA LYS A 71 16.93 -1.52 35.29
C LYS A 71 18.18 -0.74 35.71
N THR A 72 18.38 0.45 35.16
CA THR A 72 19.47 1.35 35.56
C THR A 72 18.97 2.25 36.67
N LYS A 73 19.48 2.01 37.88
CA LYS A 73 19.32 2.89 39.04
C LYS A 73 19.77 4.30 38.62
N PRO A 74 18.98 5.36 38.83
CA PRO A 74 19.43 6.72 38.50
C PRO A 74 20.64 7.07 39.39
N PRO A 75 21.82 7.36 38.82
CA PRO A 75 22.91 7.91 39.59
C PRO A 75 22.64 9.41 39.78
N VAL A 76 23.04 9.93 40.94
CA VAL A 76 22.98 11.33 41.40
C VAL A 76 21.80 11.65 42.34
N LYS A 77 22.08 11.47 43.64
CA LYS A 77 21.40 12.19 44.72
C LYS A 77 21.84 13.66 44.66
N VAL A 78 20.93 14.54 44.25
CA VAL A 78 21.11 15.97 44.43
C VAL A 78 21.00 16.33 45.92
N PRO A 79 21.96 17.08 46.50
CA PRO A 79 21.89 17.51 47.89
C PRO A 79 20.74 18.50 48.10
N LYS A 80 19.88 18.21 49.06
CA LYS A 80 18.78 19.09 49.46
C LYS A 80 19.32 20.21 50.35
N VAL A 81 19.63 21.35 49.76
CA VAL A 81 20.11 22.54 50.47
C VAL A 81 18.92 23.38 50.95
N GLY A 82 18.89 23.67 52.25
CA GLY A 82 18.24 24.85 52.82
C GLY A 82 16.76 24.73 53.19
N ARG A 83 16.47 24.25 54.41
CA ARG A 83 15.19 24.53 55.09
C ARG A 83 15.45 25.57 56.19
N GLY A 84 15.48 26.83 55.79
CA GLY A 84 15.52 27.98 56.69
C GLY A 84 14.13 28.28 57.26
N VAL A 85 14.09 28.52 58.56
CA VAL A 85 12.93 28.88 59.37
C VAL A 85 12.38 30.23 58.93
N GLY A 86 11.10 30.28 58.55
CA GLY A 86 10.38 31.50 58.22
C GLY A 86 8.90 31.18 58.00
N MET A 87 8.07 31.48 58.99
CA MET A 87 6.62 31.26 59.00
C MET A 87 5.92 32.20 58.00
N LEU A 88 5.70 31.72 56.78
CA LEU A 88 4.70 32.23 55.85
C LEU A 88 4.04 30.99 55.21
N PRO A 89 2.69 30.89 55.19
CA PRO A 89 2.05 29.77 54.51
C PRO A 89 2.46 29.83 53.03
N PRO A 90 2.95 28.71 52.44
CA PRO A 90 3.26 28.70 51.03
C PRO A 90 1.97 29.00 50.28
N ALA A 91 1.97 30.08 49.50
CA ALA A 91 0.95 30.32 48.50
C ALA A 91 0.89 29.07 47.62
N MET A 92 -0.12 28.24 47.83
CA MET A 92 -0.29 27.04 47.05
C MET A 92 -0.43 27.48 45.59
N PRO A 93 0.32 26.86 44.65
CA PRO A 93 0.09 27.12 43.24
C PRO A 93 -1.40 26.85 42.98
N PRO A 94 -2.09 27.71 42.18
CA PRO A 94 -3.51 27.50 41.90
C PRO A 94 -3.68 26.08 41.41
N ALA A 95 -4.53 25.32 42.12
CA ALA A 95 -4.74 23.91 41.88
C ALA A 95 -4.96 23.72 40.38
N SER A 96 -3.97 23.10 39.72
CA SER A 96 -3.98 22.92 38.28
C SER A 96 -5.28 22.22 37.93
N PHE A 97 -6.12 22.87 37.13
CA PHE A 97 -7.43 22.39 36.70
C PHE A 97 -7.23 21.08 35.93
N SER A 98 -7.22 19.97 36.67
CA SER A 98 -7.08 18.63 36.12
C SER A 98 -8.48 18.08 35.94
N GLY A 99 -8.92 17.92 34.69
CA GLY A 99 -10.25 17.38 34.37
C GLY A 99 -10.56 16.03 35.04
N LYS A 100 -9.52 15.28 35.46
CA LYS A 100 -9.69 14.04 36.24
C LYS A 100 -10.30 14.26 37.63
N ARG A 101 -10.10 15.42 38.26
CA ARG A 101 -10.72 15.74 39.56
C ARG A 101 -12.19 16.11 39.45
N MET A 102 -12.61 16.74 38.34
CA MET A 102 -14.03 17.01 38.09
C MET A 102 -14.84 15.72 37.95
N VAL A 103 -14.31 14.73 37.23
CA VAL A 103 -14.97 13.43 37.05
C VAL A 103 -15.08 12.65 38.37
N ALA A 104 -14.19 12.92 39.34
CA ALA A 104 -14.22 12.29 40.66
C ALA A 104 -15.21 12.94 41.64
N GLN A 105 -15.67 14.17 41.37
CA GLN A 105 -16.65 14.88 42.19
C GLN A 105 -18.08 14.78 41.66
N MET A 106 -18.28 14.21 40.46
CA MET A 106 -19.61 13.92 39.92
C MET A 106 -20.24 12.74 40.64
N ALA A 107 -21.52 12.86 40.98
CA ALA A 107 -22.28 11.77 41.59
C ALA A 107 -22.29 10.54 40.66
N PRO A 108 -22.30 9.30 41.19
CA PRO A 108 -22.22 8.07 40.38
C PRO A 108 -23.24 8.02 39.24
N ASN A 109 -24.46 8.52 39.47
CA ASN A 109 -25.55 8.54 38.49
C ASN A 109 -25.36 9.56 37.34
N GLU A 110 -24.51 10.57 37.52
CA GLU A 110 -24.19 11.55 36.46
C GLU A 110 -23.03 11.07 35.57
N ARG A 111 -22.21 10.16 36.09
CA ARG A 111 -21.04 9.60 35.40
C ARG A 111 -21.42 8.69 34.23
N GLU A 112 -22.55 7.99 34.32
CA GLU A 112 -23.08 7.13 33.25
C GLU A 112 -23.83 7.90 32.17
N ARG A 113 -24.31 9.12 32.46
CA ARG A 113 -25.00 9.99 31.50
C ARG A 113 -24.06 10.96 30.78
N ALA A 114 -22.79 11.04 31.18
CA ALA A 114 -21.82 11.86 30.49
C ALA A 114 -21.61 11.32 29.06
N PRO A 115 -21.93 12.10 28.00
CA PRO A 115 -21.67 11.66 26.65
C PRO A 115 -20.19 11.35 26.52
N ALA A 116 -19.86 10.20 25.94
CA ALA A 116 -18.47 9.82 25.67
C ALA A 116 -17.79 11.02 24.98
N MET A 117 -16.87 11.68 25.69
CA MET A 117 -16.18 12.84 25.12
C MET A 117 -15.51 12.37 23.84
N ALA A 118 -15.86 13.00 22.73
CA ALA A 118 -15.23 12.74 21.45
C ALA A 118 -13.70 12.80 21.61
N PRO A 119 -12.95 11.93 20.92
CA PRO A 119 -11.50 11.96 20.97
C PRO A 119 -11.01 13.39 20.78
N GLY A 120 -10.24 13.90 21.75
CA GLY A 120 -9.69 15.23 21.66
C GLY A 120 -8.86 15.38 20.38
N PRO A 121 -8.76 16.59 19.81
CA PRO A 121 -8.00 16.81 18.59
C PRO A 121 -6.55 16.35 18.79
N ASN A 122 -6.01 15.64 17.79
CA ASN A 122 -4.65 15.11 17.83
C ASN A 122 -3.66 16.29 17.94
N ARG A 123 -3.03 16.42 19.11
CA ARG A 123 -2.16 17.55 19.42
C ARG A 123 -0.93 17.60 18.51
N ASP A 124 -0.48 16.46 18.01
CA ASP A 124 0.69 16.43 17.13
C ASP A 124 0.32 16.91 15.72
N ALA A 125 -0.86 16.53 15.21
CA ALA A 125 -1.37 17.07 13.95
C ALA A 125 -1.56 18.60 14.00
N LEU A 126 -1.96 19.15 15.15
CA LEU A 126 -2.06 20.60 15.34
C LEU A 126 -0.69 21.28 15.37
N LYS A 127 0.33 20.66 15.98
CA LYS A 127 1.71 21.20 15.96
C LYS A 127 2.27 21.22 14.55
N ASP A 128 2.07 20.14 13.80
CA ASP A 128 2.56 20.04 12.42
C ASP A 128 1.85 21.05 11.52
N ALA A 129 0.55 21.26 11.70
CA ALA A 129 -0.19 22.30 10.99
C ALA A 129 0.34 23.71 11.32
N CYS A 130 0.61 24.00 12.59
CA CYS A 130 1.22 25.28 12.98
C CYS A 130 2.64 25.43 12.43
N ALA A 131 3.46 24.38 12.44
CA ALA A 131 4.80 24.40 11.88
C ALA A 131 4.77 24.69 10.36
N ALA A 132 3.85 24.06 9.63
CA ALA A 132 3.66 24.30 8.20
C ALA A 132 3.24 25.76 7.91
N VAL A 133 2.39 26.35 8.75
CA VAL A 133 2.00 27.77 8.63
C VAL A 133 3.18 28.70 8.87
N VAL A 134 4.07 28.38 9.81
CA VAL A 134 5.27 29.18 10.09
C VAL A 134 6.28 29.09 8.94
N GLU A 135 6.48 27.90 8.37
CA GLU A 135 7.46 27.67 7.31
C GLU A 135 7.03 28.25 5.95
N LEU A 136 5.78 28.04 5.55
CA LEU A 136 5.28 28.34 4.20
C LEU A 136 4.34 29.56 4.14
N GLY A 137 3.92 30.07 5.29
CA GLY A 137 2.86 31.08 5.38
C GLY A 137 1.47 30.52 5.02
N ALA A 138 0.43 31.29 5.33
CA ALA A 138 -0.96 30.87 5.08
C ALA A 138 -1.28 30.61 3.60
N GLN A 139 -0.60 31.31 2.69
CA GLN A 139 -0.76 31.09 1.24
C GLN A 139 -0.06 29.81 0.78
N GLY A 140 1.16 29.54 1.25
CA GLY A 140 1.89 28.32 0.89
C GLY A 140 1.23 27.04 1.44
N VAL A 141 0.59 27.11 2.62
CA VAL A 141 -0.20 25.97 3.14
C VAL A 141 -1.41 25.66 2.26
N ARG A 142 -2.11 26.68 1.74
CA ARG A 142 -3.25 26.48 0.82
C ARG A 142 -2.82 25.88 -0.51
N GLU A 143 -1.69 26.33 -1.04
CA GLU A 143 -1.15 25.82 -2.30
C GLU A 143 -0.68 24.37 -2.17
N ARG A 144 0.04 24.05 -1.09
CA ARG A 144 0.42 22.66 -0.77
C ARG A 144 -0.80 21.76 -0.58
N GLY A 145 -1.85 22.27 0.06
CA GLY A 145 -3.14 21.57 0.19
C GLY A 145 -3.80 21.28 -1.16
N ARG A 146 -3.75 22.22 -2.11
CA ARG A 146 -4.24 21.99 -3.49
C ARG A 146 -3.43 20.93 -4.22
N GLN A 147 -2.11 21.02 -4.17
CA GLN A 147 -1.22 20.02 -4.79
C GLN A 147 -1.43 18.63 -4.21
N GLN A 148 -1.62 18.52 -2.89
CA GLN A 148 -1.93 17.25 -2.24
C GLN A 148 -3.31 16.71 -2.63
N ALA A 149 -4.32 17.57 -2.76
CA ALA A 149 -5.65 17.17 -3.22
C ALA A 149 -5.64 16.70 -4.68
N GLU A 150 -4.90 17.38 -5.55
CA GLU A 150 -4.71 16.98 -6.95
C GLU A 150 -3.95 15.66 -7.06
N ALA A 151 -2.87 15.48 -6.27
CA ALA A 151 -2.12 14.23 -6.22
C ALA A 151 -2.99 13.07 -5.69
N ALA A 152 -3.81 13.31 -4.67
CA ALA A 152 -4.74 12.31 -4.14
C ALA A 152 -5.82 11.94 -5.18
N ALA A 153 -6.38 12.92 -5.89
CA ALA A 153 -7.35 12.67 -6.95
C ALA A 153 -6.74 11.91 -8.13
N ALA A 154 -5.49 12.23 -8.51
CA ALA A 154 -4.75 11.49 -9.54
C ALA A 154 -4.46 10.05 -9.10
N ALA A 155 -4.06 9.85 -7.85
CA ALA A 155 -3.84 8.52 -7.28
C ALA A 155 -5.13 7.71 -7.23
N GLU A 156 -6.27 8.32 -6.90
CA GLU A 156 -7.56 7.65 -6.89
C GLU A 156 -8.00 7.23 -8.31
N ARG A 157 -7.77 8.08 -9.32
CA ARG A 157 -8.03 7.72 -10.73
C ARG A 157 -7.15 6.54 -11.16
N ALA A 158 -5.85 6.61 -10.89
CA ALA A 158 -4.92 5.52 -11.18
C ALA A 158 -5.31 4.23 -10.45
N ALA A 159 -5.79 4.31 -9.21
CA ALA A 159 -6.25 3.14 -8.46
C ALA A 159 -7.57 2.56 -9.00
N ARG A 160 -8.47 3.40 -9.52
CA ARG A 160 -9.70 2.94 -10.19
C ARG A 160 -9.41 2.26 -11.52
N GLU A 161 -8.43 2.74 -12.27
CA GLU A 161 -7.94 2.12 -13.51
C GLU A 161 -7.17 0.83 -13.23
N ALA A 162 -6.37 0.81 -12.15
CA ALA A 162 -5.65 -0.37 -11.67
C ALA A 162 -6.54 -1.36 -10.90
N ARG A 163 -7.87 -1.32 -11.08
CA ARG A 163 -8.75 -2.37 -10.56
C ARG A 163 -8.17 -3.72 -10.98
N PRO A 164 -8.08 -4.70 -10.06
CA PRO A 164 -7.52 -5.99 -10.39
C PRO A 164 -8.36 -6.57 -11.52
N VAL A 165 -7.79 -6.59 -12.72
CA VAL A 165 -8.42 -7.25 -13.87
C VAL A 165 -8.64 -8.68 -13.42
N ASN A 166 -9.89 -9.14 -13.47
CA ASN A 166 -10.17 -10.52 -13.12
C ASN A 166 -9.27 -11.38 -14.02
N VAL A 167 -8.43 -12.24 -13.44
CA VAL A 167 -7.47 -13.06 -14.20
C VAL A 167 -8.19 -13.82 -15.33
N ARG A 168 -9.45 -14.21 -15.09
CA ARG A 168 -10.33 -14.81 -16.09
C ARG A 168 -10.63 -13.88 -17.26
N GLU A 169 -10.97 -12.62 -17.02
CA GLU A 169 -11.25 -11.63 -18.08
C GLU A 169 -10.01 -11.37 -18.92
N ALA A 170 -8.85 -11.18 -18.28
CA ALA A 170 -7.58 -11.01 -19.00
C ALA A 170 -7.23 -12.20 -19.90
N LEU A 171 -7.48 -13.43 -19.44
CA LEU A 171 -7.25 -14.64 -20.24
C LEU A 171 -8.24 -14.78 -21.39
N VAL A 172 -9.49 -14.35 -21.20
CA VAL A 172 -10.50 -14.32 -22.27
C VAL A 172 -10.09 -13.30 -23.34
N ASP A 173 -9.69 -12.09 -22.93
CA ASP A 173 -9.24 -11.04 -23.85
C ASP A 173 -8.03 -11.49 -24.66
N GLN A 174 -7.05 -12.12 -24.02
CA GLN A 174 -5.88 -12.68 -24.70
C GLN A 174 -6.28 -13.73 -25.76
N LEU A 175 -7.19 -14.65 -25.43
CA LEU A 175 -7.63 -15.68 -26.38
C LEU A 175 -8.40 -15.09 -27.57
N VAL A 176 -9.22 -14.07 -27.33
CA VAL A 176 -9.93 -13.34 -28.40
C VAL A 176 -8.93 -12.65 -29.32
N GLN A 177 -7.92 -11.98 -28.75
CA GLN A 177 -6.86 -11.34 -29.52
C GLN A 177 -6.10 -12.35 -30.39
N GLU A 178 -5.69 -13.49 -29.84
CA GLU A 178 -4.99 -14.54 -30.59
C GLU A 178 -5.82 -15.13 -31.75
N ILE A 179 -7.14 -15.20 -31.60
CA ILE A 179 -8.04 -15.63 -32.68
C ILE A 179 -8.09 -14.57 -33.78
N GLN A 180 -8.20 -13.30 -33.40
CA GLN A 180 -8.23 -12.18 -34.34
C GLN A 180 -6.93 -12.11 -35.15
N GLU A 181 -5.77 -12.13 -34.49
CA GLU A 181 -4.45 -12.10 -35.14
C GLU A 181 -4.28 -13.25 -36.14
N ARG A 182 -4.75 -14.45 -35.81
CA ARG A 182 -4.74 -15.60 -36.72
C ARG A 182 -5.67 -15.44 -37.91
N SER A 183 -6.86 -14.89 -37.69
CA SER A 183 -7.81 -14.63 -38.77
C SER A 183 -7.26 -13.59 -39.75
N GLU A 184 -6.68 -12.50 -39.23
CA GLU A 184 -6.03 -11.45 -40.01
C GLU A 184 -4.83 -12.00 -40.78
N PHE A 185 -4.01 -12.85 -40.15
CA PHE A 185 -2.91 -13.54 -40.82
C PHE A 185 -3.40 -14.41 -41.98
N LEU A 186 -4.47 -15.18 -41.79
CA LEU A 186 -5.02 -16.03 -42.85
C LEU A 186 -5.54 -15.18 -44.02
N ASP A 187 -6.22 -14.08 -43.73
CA ASP A 187 -6.75 -13.18 -44.74
C ASP A 187 -5.62 -12.46 -45.49
N ALA A 188 -4.56 -12.03 -44.80
CA ALA A 188 -3.35 -11.52 -45.43
C ALA A 188 -2.69 -12.55 -46.37
N MET A 189 -2.60 -13.81 -45.94
CA MET A 189 -2.04 -14.89 -46.77
C MET A 189 -2.95 -15.25 -47.96
N ARG A 190 -4.26 -15.17 -47.81
CA ARG A 190 -5.22 -15.33 -48.92
C ARG A 190 -5.07 -14.20 -49.93
N ALA A 191 -4.95 -12.95 -49.48
CA ALA A 191 -4.71 -11.80 -50.35
C ALA A 191 -3.39 -11.94 -51.14
N ALA A 192 -2.38 -12.57 -50.55
CA ALA A 192 -1.10 -12.88 -51.21
C ALA A 192 -1.11 -14.15 -52.08
N GLY A 193 -2.25 -14.85 -52.22
CA GLY A 193 -2.38 -16.09 -53.00
C GLY A 193 -1.75 -17.32 -52.35
N ARG A 194 -1.35 -17.25 -51.07
CA ARG A 194 -0.72 -18.35 -50.32
C ARG A 194 -1.63 -18.96 -49.23
N GLY A 195 -2.89 -18.54 -49.17
CA GLY A 195 -3.83 -18.95 -48.11
C GLY A 195 -3.99 -20.47 -47.97
N GLY A 196 -4.05 -21.20 -49.08
CA GLY A 196 -4.28 -22.66 -49.07
C GLY A 196 -3.20 -23.45 -48.33
N ALA A 197 -1.95 -22.97 -48.30
CA ALA A 197 -0.87 -23.64 -47.58
C ALA A 197 -1.03 -23.55 -46.05
N TYR A 198 -1.66 -22.48 -45.55
CA TYR A 198 -1.78 -22.20 -44.12
C TYR A 198 -3.20 -22.44 -43.57
N GLU A 199 -4.21 -22.57 -44.44
CA GLU A 199 -5.61 -22.61 -44.03
C GLU A 199 -5.95 -23.73 -43.06
N ALA A 200 -5.52 -24.96 -43.33
CA ALA A 200 -5.80 -26.10 -42.46
C ALA A 200 -5.16 -25.92 -41.08
N GLN A 201 -3.89 -25.47 -41.05
CA GLN A 201 -3.16 -25.25 -39.80
C GLN A 201 -3.79 -24.12 -38.98
N VAL A 202 -3.99 -22.94 -39.58
CA VAL A 202 -4.50 -21.77 -38.87
C VAL A 202 -5.94 -21.98 -38.39
N ARG A 203 -6.80 -22.65 -39.18
CA ARG A 203 -8.15 -23.04 -38.72
C ARG A 203 -8.11 -24.03 -37.56
N GLY A 204 -7.16 -24.97 -37.57
CA GLY A 204 -6.92 -25.88 -36.46
C GLY A 204 -6.57 -25.11 -35.19
N GLU A 205 -5.62 -24.18 -35.31
CA GLU A 205 -5.20 -23.33 -34.19
C GLU A 205 -6.36 -22.47 -33.67
N ILE A 206 -7.14 -21.79 -34.53
CA ILE A 206 -8.32 -21.03 -34.13
C ILE A 206 -9.31 -21.91 -33.37
N SER A 207 -9.58 -23.13 -33.87
CA SER A 207 -10.50 -24.08 -33.22
C SER A 207 -10.05 -24.47 -31.82
N GLU A 208 -8.73 -24.60 -31.58
CA GLU A 208 -8.19 -24.85 -30.24
C GLU A 208 -8.42 -23.67 -29.29
N ARG A 209 -8.24 -22.42 -29.75
CA ARG A 209 -8.45 -21.22 -28.93
C ARG A 209 -9.93 -21.04 -28.61
N MET A 210 -10.80 -21.33 -29.57
CA MET A 210 -12.25 -21.35 -29.39
C MET A 210 -12.69 -22.38 -28.33
N ARG A 211 -12.09 -23.57 -28.32
CA ARG A 211 -12.32 -24.54 -27.22
C ARG A 211 -11.77 -24.06 -25.88
N ALA A 212 -10.67 -23.30 -25.88
CA ALA A 212 -10.16 -22.70 -24.66
C ALA A 212 -11.11 -21.62 -24.12
N LEU A 213 -11.69 -20.78 -24.99
CA LEU A 213 -12.74 -19.81 -24.63
C LEU A 213 -13.98 -20.47 -24.02
N ALA A 214 -14.41 -21.62 -24.57
CA ALA A 214 -15.53 -22.39 -24.03
C ALA A 214 -15.29 -22.85 -22.57
N LYS A 215 -14.04 -23.17 -22.19
CA LYS A 215 -13.69 -23.50 -20.79
C LYS A 215 -13.91 -22.33 -19.82
N TYR A 216 -13.84 -21.11 -20.32
CA TYR A 216 -14.13 -19.89 -19.57
C TYR A 216 -15.60 -19.45 -19.70
N GLY A 217 -16.49 -20.30 -20.21
CA GLY A 217 -17.92 -20.04 -20.31
C GLY A 217 -18.32 -19.02 -21.38
N VAL A 218 -17.42 -18.73 -22.32
CA VAL A 218 -17.74 -17.93 -23.51
C VAL A 218 -18.28 -18.89 -24.56
N ASP A 219 -19.59 -18.93 -24.71
CA ASP A 219 -20.24 -19.78 -25.69
C ASP A 219 -20.24 -19.10 -27.06
N VAL A 220 -19.28 -19.49 -27.90
CA VAL A 220 -19.16 -18.96 -29.27
C VAL A 220 -20.07 -19.70 -30.25
N GLY A 221 -20.79 -20.73 -29.79
CA GLY A 221 -21.70 -21.54 -30.59
C GLY A 221 -23.10 -20.95 -30.76
N ALA A 222 -23.50 -19.96 -29.94
CA ALA A 222 -24.85 -19.40 -29.92
C ALA A 222 -25.23 -18.53 -31.13
N GLY A 223 -24.34 -18.41 -32.13
CA GLY A 223 -24.62 -17.76 -33.42
C GLY A 223 -24.90 -18.73 -34.57
N ALA A 224 -24.81 -20.05 -34.35
CA ALA A 224 -25.28 -21.02 -35.33
C ALA A 224 -26.81 -21.07 -35.28
N PRO A 225 -27.53 -20.78 -36.38
CA PRO A 225 -28.99 -20.95 -36.39
C PRO A 225 -29.29 -22.40 -36.02
N GLU A 226 -30.09 -22.59 -34.96
CA GLU A 226 -30.62 -23.89 -34.56
C GLU A 226 -31.04 -24.70 -35.79
N PRO A 227 -30.42 -25.86 -36.08
CA PRO A 227 -30.87 -26.77 -37.12
C PRO A 227 -32.12 -27.50 -36.59
N GLY A 228 -33.22 -26.76 -36.44
CA GLY A 228 -34.41 -27.24 -35.74
C GLY A 228 -35.64 -26.39 -35.89
N THR A 229 -35.51 -25.08 -36.12
CA THR A 229 -36.66 -24.23 -36.44
C THR A 229 -37.05 -24.46 -37.90
N ARG A 230 -37.80 -25.55 -38.14
CA ARG A 230 -38.69 -25.68 -39.28
C ARG A 230 -39.56 -24.41 -39.29
N VAL A 231 -39.22 -23.45 -40.14
CA VAL A 231 -40.14 -22.37 -40.52
C VAL A 231 -41.25 -23.06 -41.31
N GLY A 232 -42.26 -23.54 -40.59
CA GLY A 232 -43.51 -23.98 -41.18
C GLY A 232 -44.21 -22.77 -41.78
N GLY A 233 -44.70 -22.94 -43.01
CA GLY A 233 -45.62 -22.00 -43.65
C GLY A 233 -44.94 -20.97 -44.53
N GLY A 234 -44.53 -21.40 -45.72
CA GLY A 234 -44.36 -20.48 -46.83
C GLY A 234 -45.70 -19.77 -47.08
N ALA A 235 -45.79 -18.50 -46.70
CA ALA A 235 -46.78 -17.61 -47.26
C ALA A 235 -46.43 -17.44 -48.73
N VAL A 236 -47.15 -18.15 -49.60
CA VAL A 236 -47.07 -17.97 -51.05
C VAL A 236 -47.42 -16.51 -51.32
N PRO A 237 -46.51 -15.73 -51.94
CA PRO A 237 -46.78 -14.33 -52.20
C PRO A 237 -47.99 -14.19 -53.14
N PRO A 238 -48.78 -13.11 -53.01
CA PRO A 238 -50.10 -12.97 -53.65
C PRO A 238 -50.07 -12.95 -55.18
N TRP A 239 -48.90 -12.87 -55.80
CA TRP A 239 -48.72 -12.97 -57.25
C TRP A 239 -48.56 -14.41 -57.77
N GLN A 240 -48.49 -15.41 -56.88
CA GLN A 240 -48.39 -16.84 -57.22
C GLN A 240 -49.71 -17.62 -57.05
N GLN A 241 -50.80 -16.95 -56.68
CA GLN A 241 -52.14 -17.54 -56.68
C GLN A 241 -52.83 -17.19 -58.01
N ALA A 242 -52.69 -18.08 -59.00
CA ALA A 242 -53.41 -18.02 -60.27
C ALA A 242 -54.15 -19.34 -60.50
#